data_AF-A0A9D4W5I3-F1
#
_entry.id   AF-A0A9D4W5I3-F1
#
_cell.length_a   1.000
_cell.length_b   1.000
_cell.length_c   1.000
_cell.angle_alpha   90.00
_cell.angle_beta   90.00
_cell.angle_gamma   90.00
#
_symmetry.space_group_name_H-M   'P 1'
#
loop_
_entity.id
_entity.type
_entity.pdbx_description
1 polymer ?
#
loop_
_entity_poly.entity_id
_entity_poly.type
_entity_poly.pdbx_seq_one_letter_code
_entity_poly.pdbx_strand_id
1 'polypeptide(L)'
;MCRRVLTDDETFKIGYPKSTIEVVRCKCIWSLSREEHKRFRRLISSLTIGHNTLETYLSCMEDIVVNSLDEISSMNEPVEFLKELKNISFKIIIDIFMGSYNQHIITKIGNSFTEMHRALFSLPVNLPGFTFRKGIMAREKLAKLVKPIVEERRRMIKHGERKDLLDMFLEAKDEDGWKPEDEDIIDILIGIVLAGHDSTASSMMWSMMYLTQNPHILEKAKEEQEEIMKNRLPMQKHLNLKDIKKMTYLSHIINESMRLKNSNFAIFREATIDVNINGLFIFNVIL
;
A
#
# COMPACT_ATOMS: atom_id res chain seq x y z
N MET A 1 -12.43 -17.36 17.34
CA MET A 1 -12.65 -15.94 17.64
C MET A 1 -12.34 -15.04 16.44
N CYS A 2 -11.08 -14.87 16.01
CA CYS A 2 -10.70 -13.89 14.98
C CYS A 2 -11.46 -14.02 13.65
N ARG A 3 -11.67 -15.24 13.13
CA ARG A 3 -12.43 -15.45 11.88
C ARG A 3 -13.81 -14.81 11.96
N ARG A 4 -14.57 -15.06 13.03
CA ARG A 4 -15.92 -14.51 13.21
C ARG A 4 -15.90 -12.98 13.22
N VAL A 5 -15.02 -12.38 14.05
CA VAL A 5 -14.88 -10.92 14.16
C VAL A 5 -14.49 -10.26 12.83
N LEU A 6 -13.72 -10.95 11.98
CA LEU A 6 -13.24 -10.40 10.71
C LEU A 6 -14.19 -10.63 9.53
N THR A 7 -15.11 -11.60 9.61
CA THR A 7 -16.03 -11.94 8.50
C THR A 7 -17.46 -11.51 8.74
N ASP A 8 -17.82 -11.17 9.98
CA ASP A 8 -19.16 -10.77 10.38
C ASP A 8 -19.28 -9.24 10.42
N ASP A 9 -19.43 -8.63 9.24
CA ASP A 9 -19.61 -7.18 9.09
C ASP A 9 -20.99 -6.69 9.55
N GLU A 10 -21.90 -7.58 9.96
CA GLU A 10 -23.23 -7.23 10.47
C GLU A 10 -23.18 -6.92 11.97
N THR A 11 -22.41 -7.72 12.72
CA THR A 11 -22.25 -7.52 14.17
C THR A 11 -21.00 -6.73 14.55
N PHE A 12 -20.04 -6.59 13.63
CA PHE A 12 -18.81 -5.83 13.85
C PHE A 12 -18.61 -4.75 12.79
N LYS A 13 -18.42 -3.51 13.22
CA LYS A 13 -17.99 -2.40 12.36
C LYS A 13 -16.49 -2.13 12.54
N ILE A 14 -15.93 -1.28 11.67
CA ILE A 14 -14.54 -0.82 11.81
C ILE A 14 -14.39 -0.02 13.11
N GLY A 15 -13.38 -0.36 13.92
CA GLY A 15 -13.18 0.21 15.27
C GLY A 15 -11.81 0.86 15.49
N TYR A 16 -11.19 1.42 14.44
CA TYR A 16 -9.86 2.03 14.57
C TYR A 16 -9.88 3.25 15.50
N PRO A 17 -8.76 3.58 16.17
CA PRO A 17 -8.68 4.76 17.03
C PRO A 17 -9.11 6.03 16.31
N LYS A 18 -9.74 6.95 17.04
CA LYS A 18 -10.19 8.26 16.53
C LYS A 18 -9.07 9.00 15.78
N SER A 19 -7.83 8.92 16.27
CA SER A 19 -6.69 9.53 15.61
C SER A 19 -6.42 8.95 14.22
N THR A 20 -6.54 7.65 14.03
CA THR A 20 -6.38 7.00 12.71
C THR A 20 -7.48 7.47 11.75
N ILE A 21 -8.74 7.42 12.19
CA ILE A 21 -9.89 7.79 11.36
C ILE A 21 -9.78 9.26 10.92
N GLU A 22 -9.50 10.16 11.86
CA GLU A 22 -9.43 11.61 11.59
C GLU A 22 -8.17 12.05 10.85
N VAL A 23 -7.06 11.31 10.91
CA VAL A 23 -5.83 11.61 10.16
C VAL A 23 -5.92 11.07 8.74
N VAL A 24 -6.40 9.85 8.55
CA VAL A 24 -6.51 9.26 7.21
C VAL A 24 -7.60 9.97 6.41
N ARG A 25 -8.74 10.30 7.03
CA ARG A 25 -9.89 10.97 6.39
C ARG A 25 -10.22 10.37 5.03
N CYS A 26 -10.32 9.05 4.92
CA CYS A 26 -10.65 8.40 3.65
C CYS A 26 -12.08 7.86 3.74
N LYS A 27 -13.02 8.55 3.12
CA LYS A 27 -14.43 8.12 3.10
C LYS A 27 -14.55 6.67 2.60
N CYS A 28 -13.80 6.34 1.56
CA CYS A 28 -13.80 5.04 0.92
C CYS A 28 -13.38 3.87 1.84
N ILE A 29 -12.63 4.15 2.91
CA ILE A 29 -12.18 3.15 3.88
C ILE A 29 -13.09 3.11 5.11
N TRP A 30 -13.56 4.27 5.60
CA TRP A 30 -14.19 4.37 6.92
C TRP A 30 -15.70 4.55 6.92
N SER A 31 -16.27 5.12 5.85
CA SER A 31 -17.59 5.76 5.92
C SER A 31 -18.56 5.33 4.84
N LEU A 32 -18.16 4.41 3.96
CA LEU A 32 -19.05 3.84 2.94
C LEU A 32 -20.02 2.83 3.56
N SER A 33 -21.25 2.79 3.03
CA SER A 33 -22.16 1.65 3.25
C SER A 33 -21.53 0.35 2.74
N ARG A 34 -22.08 -0.79 3.13
CA ARG A 34 -21.56 -2.11 2.72
C ARG A 34 -21.54 -2.26 1.20
N GLU A 35 -22.60 -1.82 0.54
CA GLU A 35 -22.80 -1.85 -0.90
C GLU A 35 -21.79 -0.96 -1.61
N GLU A 36 -21.64 0.29 -1.16
CA GLU A 36 -20.65 1.24 -1.68
C GLU A 36 -19.22 0.72 -1.47
N HIS A 37 -18.90 0.20 -0.28
CA HIS A 37 -17.59 -0.39 0.01
C HIS A 37 -17.31 -1.61 -0.88
N LYS A 38 -18.32 -2.44 -1.17
CA LYS A 38 -18.18 -3.59 -2.07
C LYS A 38 -17.92 -3.15 -3.51
N ARG A 39 -18.62 -2.13 -4.00
CA ARG A 39 -18.39 -1.51 -5.32
C ARG A 39 -16.99 -0.92 -5.40
N PHE A 40 -16.64 -0.09 -4.43
CA PHE A 40 -15.34 0.52 -4.30
C PHE A 40 -14.21 -0.53 -4.25
N ARG A 41 -14.34 -1.57 -3.42
CA ARG A 41 -13.35 -2.66 -3.32
C ARG A 41 -13.17 -3.39 -4.63
N ARG A 42 -14.25 -3.64 -5.38
CA ARG A 42 -14.17 -4.26 -6.71
C ARG A 42 -13.38 -3.38 -7.68
N LEU A 43 -13.67 -2.07 -7.69
CA LEU A 43 -12.96 -1.10 -8.50
C LEU A 43 -11.46 -1.03 -8.15
N ILE A 44 -11.12 -0.88 -6.85
CA ILE A 44 -9.72 -0.88 -6.42
C ILE A 44 -9.03 -2.18 -6.83
N SER A 45 -9.65 -3.34 -6.56
CA SER A 45 -9.03 -4.63 -6.83
C SER A 45 -8.78 -4.86 -8.33
N SER A 46 -9.72 -4.46 -9.19
CA SER A 46 -9.54 -4.59 -10.64
C SER A 46 -8.43 -3.67 -11.15
N LEU A 47 -8.37 -2.44 -10.67
CA LEU A 47 -7.41 -1.45 -11.11
C LEU A 47 -6.00 -1.66 -10.56
N THR A 48 -5.84 -2.32 -9.40
CA THR A 48 -4.54 -2.49 -8.74
C THR A 48 -3.96 -3.91 -8.84
N ILE A 49 -4.81 -4.94 -8.80
CA ILE A 49 -4.40 -6.36 -8.71
C ILE A 49 -4.88 -7.17 -9.92
N GLY A 50 -5.50 -6.51 -10.92
CA GLY A 50 -5.86 -7.16 -12.18
C GLY A 50 -4.63 -7.72 -12.92
N HIS A 51 -4.77 -8.89 -13.56
CA HIS A 51 -3.65 -9.56 -14.24
C HIS A 51 -2.94 -8.65 -15.26
N ASN A 52 -3.71 -7.98 -16.11
CA ASN A 52 -3.17 -7.06 -17.13
C ASN A 52 -2.47 -5.85 -16.50
N THR A 53 -2.98 -5.39 -15.37
CA THR A 53 -2.41 -4.26 -14.63
C THR A 53 -1.06 -4.61 -14.04
N LEU A 54 -0.95 -5.74 -13.34
CA LEU A 54 0.30 -6.18 -12.72
C LEU A 54 1.44 -6.33 -13.75
N GLU A 55 1.12 -6.84 -14.94
CA GLU A 55 2.07 -6.94 -16.04
C GLU A 55 2.59 -5.57 -16.51
N THR A 56 1.75 -4.54 -16.45
CA THR A 56 2.11 -3.17 -16.82
C THR A 56 3.06 -2.50 -15.81
N TYR A 57 2.94 -2.86 -14.53
CA TYR A 57 3.77 -2.28 -13.46
C TYR A 57 5.10 -2.98 -13.25
N LEU A 58 5.19 -4.26 -13.65
CA LEU A 58 6.33 -5.10 -13.32
C LEU A 58 7.66 -4.56 -13.84
N SER A 59 7.69 -4.03 -15.08
CA SER A 59 8.91 -3.43 -15.65
C SER A 59 9.37 -2.21 -14.87
N CYS A 60 8.44 -1.34 -14.46
CA CYS A 60 8.75 -0.17 -13.64
C CYS A 60 9.22 -0.58 -12.24
N MET A 61 8.55 -1.55 -11.60
CA MET A 61 8.97 -2.09 -10.32
C MET A 61 10.40 -2.64 -10.39
N GLU A 62 10.71 -3.43 -11.41
CA GLU A 62 12.05 -3.99 -11.62
C GLU A 62 13.08 -2.88 -11.83
N ASP A 63 12.81 -1.89 -12.70
CA ASP A 63 13.70 -0.77 -12.95
C ASP A 63 13.99 0.02 -11.65
N ILE A 64 12.96 0.32 -10.84
CA ILE A 64 13.13 1.04 -9.57
C ILE A 64 13.94 0.21 -8.57
N VAL A 65 13.66 -1.09 -8.45
CA VAL A 65 14.37 -1.98 -7.52
C VAL A 65 15.83 -2.13 -7.93
N VAL A 66 16.11 -2.44 -9.19
CA VAL A 66 17.47 -2.63 -9.70
C VAL A 66 18.30 -1.35 -9.52
N ASN A 67 17.80 -0.20 -9.98
CA ASN A 67 18.50 1.07 -9.82
C ASN A 67 18.78 1.40 -8.34
N SER A 68 17.81 1.15 -7.46
CA SER A 68 18.00 1.42 -6.02
C SER A 68 18.99 0.44 -5.37
N LEU A 69 19.01 -0.83 -5.79
CA LEU A 69 19.99 -1.81 -5.31
C LEU A 69 21.40 -1.48 -5.80
N ASP A 70 21.55 -1.02 -7.06
CA ASP A 70 22.82 -0.54 -7.60
C ASP A 70 23.33 0.67 -6.81
N GLU A 71 22.45 1.66 -6.54
CA GLU A 71 22.76 2.81 -5.68
C GLU A 71 23.24 2.37 -4.30
N ILE A 72 22.50 1.48 -3.62
CA ILE A 72 22.86 0.96 -2.29
C ILE A 72 24.20 0.20 -2.34
N SER A 73 24.43 -0.62 -3.37
CA SER A 73 25.66 -1.42 -3.49
C SER A 73 26.91 -0.56 -3.74
N SER A 74 26.73 0.62 -4.32
CA SER A 74 27.80 1.59 -4.58
C SER A 74 28.20 2.41 -3.35
N MET A 75 27.43 2.33 -2.25
CA MET A 75 27.73 3.06 -1.02
C MET A 75 28.87 2.38 -0.25
N ASN A 76 29.84 3.19 0.16
CA ASN A 76 31.00 2.70 0.93
C ASN A 76 30.74 2.60 2.45
N GLU A 77 29.57 3.00 2.92
CA GLU A 77 29.23 3.09 4.34
C GLU A 77 27.99 2.25 4.66
N PRO A 78 27.84 1.76 5.90
CA PRO A 78 26.64 1.06 6.33
C PRO A 78 25.38 1.91 6.13
N VAL A 79 24.32 1.29 5.59
CA VAL A 79 23.03 1.95 5.35
C VAL A 79 21.98 1.51 6.37
N GLU A 80 21.03 2.39 6.65
CA GLU A 80 19.82 2.03 7.41
C GLU A 80 18.86 1.26 6.48
N PHE A 81 18.98 -0.06 6.45
CA PHE A 81 18.34 -0.90 5.43
C PHE A 81 16.81 -0.71 5.34
N LEU A 82 16.10 -0.59 6.47
CA LEU A 82 14.66 -0.35 6.46
C LEU A 82 14.29 1.00 5.82
N LYS A 83 15.11 2.03 6.04
CA LYS A 83 14.90 3.35 5.43
C LYS A 83 15.02 3.27 3.91
N GLU A 84 16.01 2.54 3.41
CA GLU A 84 16.16 2.36 1.96
C GLU A 84 15.03 1.52 1.35
N LEU A 85 14.61 0.45 2.02
CA LEU A 85 13.47 -0.35 1.58
C LEU A 85 12.14 0.44 1.58
N LYS A 86 11.97 1.34 2.56
CA LYS A 86 10.85 2.29 2.56
C LYS A 86 10.94 3.22 1.36
N ASN A 87 12.10 3.82 1.09
CA ASN A 87 12.29 4.68 -0.08
C ASN A 87 11.94 3.96 -1.39
N ILE A 88 12.39 2.71 -1.57
CA ILE A 88 12.07 1.87 -2.73
C ILE A 88 10.56 1.66 -2.83
N SER A 89 9.91 1.20 -1.75
CA SER A 89 8.47 0.94 -1.75
C SER A 89 7.65 2.22 -2.01
N PHE A 90 8.09 3.37 -1.50
CA PHE A 90 7.48 4.67 -1.78
C PHE A 90 7.58 5.06 -3.25
N LYS A 91 8.78 4.96 -3.84
CA LYS A 91 9.02 5.25 -5.26
C LYS A 91 8.11 4.40 -6.14
N ILE A 92 8.03 3.09 -5.86
CA ILE A 92 7.18 2.15 -6.60
C ILE A 92 5.71 2.55 -6.54
N ILE A 93 5.15 2.76 -5.33
CA ILE A 93 3.72 3.00 -5.20
C ILE A 93 3.31 4.36 -5.78
N ILE A 94 4.20 5.37 -5.71
CA ILE A 94 3.97 6.68 -6.31
C ILE A 94 4.05 6.61 -7.84
N ASP A 95 5.03 5.91 -8.42
CA ASP A 95 5.14 5.79 -9.88
C ASP A 95 3.98 4.96 -10.47
N ILE A 96 3.57 3.87 -9.79
CA ILE A 96 2.36 3.12 -10.15
C ILE A 96 1.13 4.02 -10.16
N PHE A 97 1.02 4.93 -9.19
CA PHE A 97 -0.16 5.77 -9.06
C PHE A 97 -0.18 6.94 -10.04
N MET A 98 0.93 7.66 -10.17
CA MET A 98 0.97 8.99 -10.80
C MET A 98 1.91 9.05 -12.01
N GLY A 99 2.55 7.92 -12.33
CA GLY A 99 3.66 7.85 -13.27
C GLY A 99 4.88 8.59 -12.75
N SER A 100 5.84 8.79 -13.65
CA SER A 100 7.03 9.57 -13.35
C SER A 100 6.66 11.05 -13.21
N TYR A 101 6.86 11.59 -12.01
CA TYR A 101 6.53 12.98 -11.68
C TYR A 101 7.77 13.71 -11.14
N ASN A 102 7.65 15.03 -10.99
CA ASN A 102 8.76 15.86 -10.52
C ASN A 102 9.27 15.39 -9.13
N GLN A 103 10.56 15.07 -9.04
CA GLN A 103 11.20 14.53 -7.84
C GLN A 103 11.03 15.45 -6.61
N HIS A 104 11.01 16.77 -6.81
CA HIS A 104 10.78 17.75 -5.73
C HIS A 104 9.36 17.63 -5.15
N ILE A 105 8.37 17.33 -5.99
CA ILE A 105 6.98 17.13 -5.57
C ILE A 105 6.85 15.80 -4.84
N ILE A 106 7.43 14.72 -5.37
CA ILE A 106 7.47 13.40 -4.72
C ILE A 106 8.10 13.50 -3.32
N THR A 107 9.18 14.27 -3.19
CA THR A 107 9.85 14.49 -1.90
C THR A 107 8.94 15.23 -0.90
N LYS A 108 8.20 16.26 -1.36
CA LYS A 108 7.23 16.98 -0.53
C LYS A 108 6.05 16.09 -0.09
N ILE A 109 5.58 15.22 -0.98
CA ILE A 109 4.56 14.21 -0.70
C ILE A 109 5.08 13.24 0.37
N GLY A 110 6.27 12.66 0.20
CA GLY A 110 6.88 11.73 1.16
C GLY A 110 7.10 12.33 2.55
N ASN A 111 7.58 13.57 2.61
CA ASN A 111 7.75 14.29 3.88
C ASN A 111 6.41 14.53 4.59
N SER A 112 5.37 14.95 3.84
CA SER A 112 4.05 15.18 4.41
C SER A 112 3.38 13.86 4.84
N PHE A 113 3.58 12.80 4.06
CA PHE A 113 3.11 11.45 4.38
C PHE A 113 3.76 10.91 5.67
N THR A 114 5.07 11.11 5.85
CA THR A 114 5.78 10.68 7.06
C THR A 114 5.23 11.35 8.33
N GLU A 115 4.99 12.67 8.27
CA GLU A 115 4.38 13.40 9.39
C GLU A 115 2.93 12.97 9.67
N MET A 116 2.16 12.71 8.61
CA MET A 116 0.81 12.16 8.72
C MET A 116 0.82 10.76 9.38
N HIS A 117 1.70 9.87 8.93
CA HIS A 117 1.81 8.49 9.41
C HIS A 117 2.12 8.43 10.91
N ARG A 118 2.97 9.32 11.43
CA ARG A 118 3.29 9.44 12.86
C ARG A 118 2.08 9.72 13.74
N ALA A 119 1.00 10.28 13.19
CA ALA A 119 -0.18 10.66 13.95
C ALA A 119 -1.25 9.57 14.05
N LEU A 120 -1.17 8.48 13.26
CA LEU A 120 -2.24 7.48 13.15
C LEU A 120 -2.64 6.87 14.49
N PHE A 121 -1.69 6.60 15.38
CA PHE A 121 -1.93 6.03 16.71
C PHE A 121 -1.56 6.99 17.84
N SER A 122 -1.53 8.30 17.55
CA SER A 122 -1.25 9.33 18.55
C SER A 122 -2.50 9.64 19.39
N LEU A 123 -2.31 10.30 20.54
CA LEU A 123 -3.43 10.85 21.32
C LEU A 123 -4.17 11.91 20.48
N PRO A 124 -5.50 11.85 20.34
CA PRO A 124 -6.28 12.73 19.46
C PRO A 124 -6.47 14.14 20.05
N VAL A 125 -5.36 14.79 20.40
CA VAL A 125 -5.33 16.14 20.99
C VAL A 125 -4.96 17.15 19.90
N ASN A 126 -5.93 17.96 19.49
CA ASN A 126 -5.80 18.91 18.39
C ASN A 126 -5.26 20.28 18.86
N LEU A 127 -4.12 20.28 19.55
CA LEU A 127 -3.46 21.49 20.07
C LEU A 127 -2.06 21.68 19.45
N PRO A 128 -1.54 22.91 19.35
CA PRO A 128 -0.18 23.17 18.89
C PRO A 128 0.85 22.34 19.67
N GLY A 129 1.84 21.80 18.96
CA GLY A 129 2.90 20.96 19.53
C GLY A 129 2.59 19.45 19.57
N PHE A 130 1.32 19.05 19.57
CA PHE A 130 0.93 17.63 19.59
C PHE A 130 1.10 16.96 18.23
N THR A 131 1.49 15.68 18.25
CA THR A 131 1.66 14.83 17.05
C THR A 131 0.38 14.77 16.22
N PHE A 132 -0.78 14.66 16.87
CA PHE A 132 -2.07 14.61 16.17
C PHE A 132 -2.34 15.87 15.33
N ARG A 133 -2.14 17.07 15.91
CA ARG A 133 -2.27 18.34 15.18
C ARG A 133 -1.34 18.39 13.96
N LYS A 134 -0.07 18.00 14.13
CA LYS A 134 0.91 17.95 13.04
C LYS A 134 0.47 16.99 11.94
N GLY A 135 -0.06 15.81 12.28
CA GLY A 135 -0.58 14.84 11.33
C GLY A 135 -1.78 15.35 10.53
N ILE A 136 -2.73 16.02 11.18
CA ILE A 136 -3.87 16.66 10.49
C ILE A 136 -3.40 17.72 9.50
N MET A 137 -2.47 18.59 9.91
CA MET A 137 -1.91 19.61 9.01
C MET A 137 -1.12 18.98 7.85
N ALA A 138 -0.41 17.89 8.12
CA ALA A 138 0.34 17.14 7.10
C ALA A 138 -0.60 16.46 6.10
N ARG A 139 -1.71 15.88 6.55
CA ARG A 139 -2.78 15.34 5.70
C ARG A 139 -3.38 16.39 4.77
N GLU A 140 -3.65 17.59 5.29
CA GLU A 140 -4.19 18.71 4.50
C GLU A 140 -3.17 19.22 3.48
N LYS A 141 -1.89 19.30 3.88
CA LYS A 141 -0.79 19.63 2.96
C LYS A 141 -0.64 18.58 1.86
N LEU A 142 -0.75 17.30 2.21
CA LEU A 142 -0.70 16.19 1.25
C LEU A 142 -1.82 16.30 0.22
N ALA A 143 -3.06 16.54 0.66
CA ALA A 143 -4.18 16.77 -0.25
C ALA A 143 -3.96 17.96 -1.19
N LYS A 144 -3.43 19.08 -0.67
CA LYS A 144 -3.09 20.27 -1.46
C LYS A 144 -1.98 20.03 -2.49
N LEU A 145 -1.06 19.11 -2.23
CA LEU A 145 0.01 18.74 -3.17
C LEU A 145 -0.52 17.82 -4.28
N VAL A 146 -1.42 16.92 -3.95
CA VAL A 146 -1.98 15.94 -4.90
C VAL A 146 -3.06 16.56 -5.78
N LYS A 147 -3.89 17.46 -5.25
CA LYS A 147 -5.04 18.04 -5.97
C LYS A 147 -4.67 18.65 -7.35
N PRO A 148 -3.64 19.50 -7.49
CA PRO A 148 -3.26 20.04 -8.79
C PRO A 148 -2.88 18.96 -9.81
N ILE A 149 -2.35 17.82 -9.34
CA ILE A 149 -1.92 16.71 -10.20
C ILE A 149 -3.13 15.97 -10.75
N VAL A 150 -4.14 15.75 -9.90
CA VAL A 150 -5.43 15.18 -10.31
C VAL A 150 -6.14 16.10 -11.31
N GLU A 151 -6.19 17.40 -11.03
CA GLU A 151 -6.81 18.41 -11.92
C GLU A 151 -6.07 18.52 -13.26
N GLU A 152 -4.74 18.52 -13.25
CA GLU A 152 -3.91 18.54 -14.45
C GLU A 152 -4.18 17.30 -15.31
N ARG A 153 -4.11 16.12 -14.71
CA ARG A 153 -4.37 14.86 -15.42
C ARG A 153 -5.78 14.81 -16.00
N ARG A 154 -6.80 15.23 -15.24
CA ARG A 154 -8.20 15.30 -15.69
C ARG A 154 -8.37 16.15 -16.95
N ARG A 155 -7.62 17.26 -17.08
CA ARG A 155 -7.65 18.11 -18.29
C ARG A 155 -6.90 17.50 -19.47
N MET A 156 -5.91 16.66 -19.21
CA MET A 156 -5.03 16.08 -20.22
C MET A 156 -5.49 14.71 -20.74
N ILE A 157 -6.57 14.11 -20.19
CA ILE A 157 -7.05 12.78 -20.58
C ILE A 157 -7.30 12.73 -22.10
N LYS A 158 -6.36 12.14 -22.82
CA LYS A 158 -6.50 11.75 -24.22
C LYS A 158 -6.77 10.26 -24.28
N HIS A 159 -7.85 9.88 -24.94
CA HIS A 159 -8.21 8.47 -25.07
C HIS A 159 -7.11 7.73 -25.86
N GLY A 160 -6.49 6.71 -25.25
CA GLY A 160 -5.58 5.77 -25.94
C GLY A 160 -4.09 5.83 -25.60
N GLU A 161 -3.65 6.70 -24.67
CA GLU A 161 -2.26 6.70 -24.17
C GLU A 161 -2.06 5.75 -22.98
N ARG A 162 -0.80 5.44 -22.61
CA ARG A 162 -0.45 4.56 -21.47
C ARG A 162 -1.05 5.14 -20.18
N LYS A 163 -1.91 4.36 -19.52
CA LYS A 163 -2.65 4.79 -18.33
C LYS A 163 -1.94 4.33 -17.07
N ASP A 164 -1.60 5.27 -16.19
CA ASP A 164 -1.28 4.94 -14.80
C ASP A 164 -2.57 4.75 -13.99
N LEU A 165 -2.42 4.42 -12.70
CA LEU A 165 -3.58 4.14 -11.85
C LEU A 165 -4.47 5.37 -11.63
N LEU A 166 -3.90 6.59 -11.62
CA LEU A 166 -4.65 7.83 -11.55
C LEU A 166 -5.51 8.02 -12.80
N ASP A 167 -4.95 7.80 -13.99
CA ASP A 167 -5.73 7.85 -15.23
C ASP A 167 -6.89 6.84 -15.20
N MET A 168 -6.63 5.62 -14.71
CA MET A 168 -7.66 4.59 -14.56
C MET A 168 -8.76 5.00 -13.56
N PHE A 169 -8.43 5.65 -12.45
CA PHE A 169 -9.43 6.19 -11.51
C PHE A 169 -10.24 7.35 -12.11
N LEU A 170 -9.60 8.21 -12.90
CA LEU A 170 -10.27 9.34 -13.54
C LEU A 170 -11.24 8.90 -14.64
N GLU A 171 -11.01 7.75 -15.27
CA GLU A 171 -11.90 7.18 -16.27
C GLU A 171 -12.88 6.15 -15.69
N ALA A 172 -12.65 5.68 -14.47
CA ALA A 172 -13.49 4.68 -13.82
C ALA A 172 -14.96 5.13 -13.77
N LYS A 173 -15.83 4.24 -14.23
CA LYS A 173 -17.28 4.35 -14.14
C LYS A 173 -17.82 2.97 -13.81
N ASP A 174 -18.63 2.87 -12.77
CA ASP A 174 -19.29 1.60 -12.45
C ASP A 174 -20.50 1.35 -13.39
N GLU A 175 -21.11 0.17 -13.26
CA GLU A 175 -22.26 -0.25 -14.08
C GLU A 175 -23.48 0.66 -13.91
N ASP A 176 -23.62 1.30 -12.75
CA ASP A 176 -24.70 2.24 -12.41
C ASP A 176 -24.35 3.69 -12.76
N GLY A 177 -23.15 3.92 -13.28
CA GLY A 177 -22.64 5.22 -13.71
C GLY A 177 -22.03 6.09 -12.61
N TRP A 178 -21.82 5.56 -11.41
CA TRP A 178 -21.07 6.22 -10.35
C TRP A 178 -19.59 6.38 -10.75
N LYS A 179 -19.00 7.50 -10.32
CA LYS A 179 -17.62 7.88 -10.60
C LYS A 179 -17.03 8.53 -9.35
N PRO A 180 -15.77 8.24 -8.97
CA PRO A 180 -15.13 8.90 -7.84
C PRO A 180 -14.92 10.40 -8.10
N GLU A 181 -15.20 11.23 -7.08
CA GLU A 181 -14.88 12.65 -7.10
C GLU A 181 -13.36 12.87 -6.95
N ASP A 182 -12.86 14.08 -7.26
CA ASP A 182 -11.42 14.36 -7.12
C ASP A 182 -10.94 14.17 -5.68
N GLU A 183 -11.74 14.57 -4.71
CA GLU A 183 -11.50 14.35 -3.29
C GLU A 183 -11.42 12.85 -2.95
N ASP A 184 -12.28 12.01 -3.52
CA ASP A 184 -12.21 10.56 -3.32
C ASP A 184 -10.91 9.99 -3.91
N ILE A 185 -10.51 10.42 -5.12
CA ILE A 185 -9.26 9.98 -5.76
C ILE A 185 -8.03 10.34 -4.92
N ILE A 186 -8.01 11.56 -4.35
CA ILE A 186 -6.94 11.99 -3.44
C ILE A 186 -6.91 11.10 -2.20
N ASP A 187 -8.06 10.83 -1.61
CA ASP A 187 -8.17 9.98 -0.42
C ASP A 187 -7.73 8.54 -0.70
N ILE A 188 -8.07 8.02 -1.88
CA ILE A 188 -7.68 6.69 -2.37
C ILE A 188 -6.17 6.61 -2.54
N LEU A 189 -5.54 7.61 -3.18
CA LEU A 189 -4.08 7.67 -3.31
C LEU A 189 -3.42 7.58 -1.94
N ILE A 190 -3.85 8.43 -1.01
CA ILE A 190 -3.28 8.48 0.34
C ILE A 190 -3.47 7.14 1.05
N GLY A 191 -4.64 6.51 0.90
CA GLY A 191 -4.93 5.19 1.46
C GLY A 191 -4.07 4.07 0.88
N ILE A 192 -3.85 4.05 -0.44
CA ILE A 192 -3.02 3.04 -1.12
C ILE A 192 -1.55 3.21 -0.74
N VAL A 193 -1.02 4.43 -0.73
CA VAL A 193 0.34 4.71 -0.26
C VAL A 193 0.50 4.28 1.20
N LEU A 194 -0.50 4.58 2.04
CA LEU A 194 -0.52 4.15 3.44
C LEU A 194 -0.45 2.64 3.59
N ALA A 195 -1.27 1.91 2.82
CA ALA A 195 -1.34 0.46 2.88
C ALA A 195 -0.09 -0.22 2.31
N GLY A 196 0.43 0.29 1.19
CA GLY A 196 1.47 -0.37 0.39
C GLY A 196 2.91 -0.04 0.76
N HIS A 197 3.16 1.11 1.40
CA HIS A 197 4.52 1.59 1.66
C HIS A 197 5.19 0.87 2.84
N ASP A 198 4.66 1.07 4.06
CA ASP A 198 5.33 0.60 5.28
C ASP A 198 5.25 -0.93 5.43
N SER A 199 4.14 -1.53 4.99
CA SER A 199 3.91 -2.97 5.08
C SER A 199 4.86 -3.75 4.16
N THR A 200 5.00 -3.33 2.90
CA THR A 200 5.88 -3.97 1.91
C THR A 200 7.36 -3.81 2.29
N ALA A 201 7.77 -2.60 2.70
CA ALA A 201 9.14 -2.36 3.16
C ALA A 201 9.51 -3.25 4.36
N SER A 202 8.59 -3.40 5.32
CA SER A 202 8.79 -4.27 6.47
C SER A 202 8.87 -5.74 6.07
N SER A 203 8.02 -6.21 5.15
CA SER A 203 8.07 -7.59 4.63
C SER A 203 9.38 -7.88 3.89
N MET A 204 9.86 -6.94 3.07
CA MET A 204 11.16 -7.07 2.39
C MET A 204 12.30 -7.14 3.41
N MET A 205 12.30 -6.27 4.42
CA MET A 205 13.32 -6.23 5.46
C MET A 205 13.38 -7.56 6.22
N TRP A 206 12.24 -8.06 6.71
CA TRP A 206 12.20 -9.31 7.46
C TRP A 206 12.57 -10.52 6.60
N SER A 207 12.13 -10.56 5.34
CA SER A 207 12.52 -11.63 4.42
C SER A 207 14.04 -11.67 4.22
N MET A 208 14.67 -10.52 4.00
CA MET A 208 16.12 -10.43 3.87
C MET A 208 16.84 -10.79 5.18
N MET A 209 16.36 -10.29 6.32
CA MET A 209 16.91 -10.63 7.64
C MET A 209 16.88 -12.14 7.91
N TYR A 210 15.81 -12.84 7.53
CA TYR A 210 15.75 -14.29 7.69
C TYR A 210 16.65 -15.03 6.71
N LEU A 211 16.78 -14.55 5.47
CA LEU A 211 17.70 -15.13 4.49
C LEU A 211 19.16 -15.00 4.92
N THR A 212 19.59 -13.86 5.45
CA THR A 212 20.97 -13.67 5.93
C THR A 212 21.31 -14.53 7.14
N GLN A 213 20.31 -14.87 7.96
CA GLN A 213 20.45 -15.78 9.10
C GLN A 213 20.41 -17.27 8.69
N ASN A 214 19.98 -17.59 7.47
CA ASN A 214 19.83 -18.96 6.98
C ASN A 214 20.50 -19.13 5.60
N PRO A 215 21.85 -19.19 5.54
CA PRO A 215 22.58 -19.18 4.27
C PRO A 215 22.18 -20.30 3.29
N HIS A 216 21.86 -21.50 3.79
CA HIS A 216 21.39 -22.62 2.98
C HIS A 216 20.03 -22.35 2.31
N ILE A 217 19.15 -21.57 2.95
CA ILE A 217 17.87 -21.14 2.37
C ILE A 217 18.13 -20.09 1.30
N LEU A 218 19.04 -19.14 1.56
CA LEU A 218 19.45 -18.13 0.60
C LEU A 218 20.08 -18.75 -0.66
N GLU A 219 20.96 -19.74 -0.50
CA GLU A 219 21.57 -20.46 -1.61
C GLU A 219 20.51 -21.13 -2.49
N LYS A 220 19.58 -21.87 -1.89
CA LYS A 220 18.48 -22.51 -2.63
C LYS A 220 17.54 -21.51 -3.30
N ALA A 221 17.27 -20.37 -2.66
CA ALA A 221 16.49 -19.29 -3.28
C ALA A 221 17.21 -18.68 -4.48
N LYS A 222 18.53 -18.53 -4.38
CA LYS A 222 19.37 -18.04 -5.47
C LYS A 222 19.42 -19.03 -6.63
N GLU A 223 19.56 -20.32 -6.38
CA GLU A 223 19.50 -21.37 -7.40
C GLU A 223 18.18 -21.29 -8.19
N GLU A 224 17.04 -21.15 -7.51
CA GLU A 224 15.74 -20.94 -8.15
C GLU A 224 15.75 -19.71 -9.07
N GLN A 225 16.30 -18.58 -8.61
CA GLN A 225 16.35 -17.36 -9.43
C GLN A 225 17.27 -17.55 -10.65
N GLU A 226 18.44 -18.16 -10.47
CA GLU A 226 19.39 -18.42 -11.55
C GLU A 226 18.82 -19.37 -12.61
N GLU A 227 18.05 -20.39 -12.21
CA GLU A 227 17.35 -21.27 -13.14
C GLU A 227 16.28 -20.50 -13.95
N ILE A 228 15.51 -19.62 -13.30
CA ILE A 228 14.55 -18.77 -14.00
C ILE A 228 15.27 -17.85 -15.00
N MET A 229 16.39 -17.25 -14.61
CA MET A 229 17.21 -16.38 -15.48
C MET A 229 17.73 -17.13 -16.72
N LYS A 230 18.30 -18.33 -16.52
CA LYS A 230 18.84 -19.17 -17.62
C LYS A 230 17.78 -19.55 -18.64
N ASN A 231 16.53 -19.70 -18.20
CA ASN A 231 15.39 -20.08 -19.03
C ASN A 231 14.63 -18.89 -19.63
N ARG A 232 15.11 -17.65 -19.46
CA ARG A 232 14.52 -16.47 -20.10
C ARG A 232 14.77 -16.47 -21.61
N LEU A 233 13.83 -15.90 -22.36
CA LEU A 233 14.02 -15.71 -23.80
C LEU A 233 15.16 -14.71 -24.05
N PRO A 234 16.00 -14.89 -25.10
CA PRO A 234 17.14 -14.01 -25.34
C PRO A 234 16.83 -12.51 -25.48
N MET A 235 15.61 -12.17 -25.92
CA MET A 235 15.17 -10.77 -26.07
C MET A 235 14.38 -10.23 -24.86
N GLN A 236 14.24 -11.02 -23.80
CA GLN A 236 13.47 -10.62 -22.63
C GLN A 236 14.29 -9.68 -21.73
N LYS A 237 13.95 -8.38 -21.76
CA LYS A 237 14.62 -7.36 -20.95
C LYS A 237 14.20 -7.39 -19.47
N HIS A 238 12.92 -7.61 -19.21
CA HIS A 238 12.31 -7.53 -17.87
C HIS A 238 11.69 -8.86 -17.44
N LEU A 239 11.49 -9.06 -16.14
CA LEU A 239 10.62 -10.06 -15.57
C LEU A 239 9.20 -9.93 -16.14
N ASN A 240 8.56 -11.07 -16.40
CA ASN A 240 7.14 -11.13 -16.71
C ASN A 240 6.38 -11.98 -15.66
N LEU A 241 5.05 -11.96 -15.71
CA LEU A 241 4.22 -12.70 -14.74
C LEU A 241 4.44 -14.22 -14.78
N LYS A 242 4.90 -14.79 -15.90
CA LYS A 242 5.24 -16.22 -15.97
C LYS A 242 6.51 -16.53 -15.19
N ASP A 243 7.47 -15.61 -15.16
CA ASP A 243 8.69 -15.78 -14.34
C ASP A 243 8.36 -15.67 -12.86
N ILE A 244 7.57 -14.68 -12.46
CA ILE A 244 7.12 -14.52 -11.06
C ILE A 244 6.38 -15.77 -10.58
N LYS A 245 5.52 -16.37 -11.41
CA LYS A 245 4.81 -17.62 -11.08
C LYS A 245 5.73 -18.83 -10.90
N LYS A 246 6.96 -18.80 -11.40
CA LYS A 246 7.95 -19.88 -11.21
C LYS A 246 8.71 -19.75 -9.87
N MET A 247 8.68 -18.59 -9.21
CA MET A 247 9.39 -18.29 -7.95
C MET A 247 8.70 -18.95 -6.73
N THR A 248 8.52 -20.28 -6.78
CA THR A 248 7.72 -21.03 -5.82
C THR A 248 8.39 -21.06 -4.45
N TYR A 249 9.69 -21.34 -4.40
CA TYR A 249 10.48 -21.37 -3.19
C TYR A 249 10.60 -19.99 -2.55
N LEU A 250 10.86 -18.95 -3.35
CA LEU A 250 10.84 -17.57 -2.87
C LEU A 250 9.48 -17.18 -2.28
N SER A 251 8.37 -17.64 -2.88
CA SER A 251 7.03 -17.39 -2.32
C SER A 251 6.83 -18.04 -0.94
N HIS A 252 7.39 -19.22 -0.71
CA HIS A 252 7.36 -19.86 0.62
C HIS A 252 8.18 -19.06 1.64
N ILE A 253 9.33 -18.52 1.25
CA ILE A 253 10.15 -17.66 2.11
C ILE A 253 9.39 -16.40 2.53
N ILE A 254 8.72 -15.74 1.58
CA ILE A 254 7.90 -14.54 1.87
C ILE A 254 6.75 -14.90 2.82
N ASN A 255 6.03 -15.99 2.54
CA ASN A 255 4.93 -16.46 3.38
C ASN A 255 5.40 -16.79 4.81
N GLU A 256 6.53 -17.48 4.95
CA GLU A 256 7.08 -17.84 6.25
C GLU A 256 7.59 -16.61 7.01
N SER A 257 8.20 -15.65 6.30
CA SER A 257 8.62 -14.37 6.88
C SER A 257 7.43 -13.60 7.42
N MET A 258 6.31 -13.53 6.68
CA MET A 258 5.07 -12.91 7.14
C MET A 258 4.38 -13.67 8.26
N ARG A 259 4.51 -15.01 8.30
CA ARG A 259 4.01 -15.85 9.40
C ARG A 259 4.75 -15.57 10.71
N LEU A 260 6.08 -15.38 10.64
CA LEU A 260 6.92 -15.09 11.80
C LEU A 260 6.86 -13.62 12.22
N LYS A 261 6.80 -12.70 11.26
CA LYS A 261 6.78 -11.25 11.46
C LYS A 261 5.66 -10.61 10.65
N ASN A 262 4.54 -10.41 11.32
CA ASN A 262 3.46 -9.60 10.79
C ASN A 262 3.74 -8.11 11.03
N SER A 263 3.67 -7.30 9.98
CA SER A 263 3.81 -5.83 10.06
C SER A 263 2.61 -5.16 10.75
N ASN A 264 1.44 -5.81 10.75
CA ASN A 264 0.25 -5.35 11.45
C ASN A 264 0.05 -6.14 12.74
N PHE A 265 0.06 -5.45 13.89
CA PHE A 265 -0.14 -6.10 15.18
C PHE A 265 -1.61 -6.45 15.47
N ALA A 266 -2.56 -5.68 14.93
CA ALA A 266 -3.98 -5.90 15.12
C ALA A 266 -4.83 -5.26 14.00
N ILE A 267 -6.05 -5.76 13.86
CA ILE A 267 -7.13 -5.11 13.12
C ILE A 267 -8.20 -4.75 14.14
N PHE A 268 -8.72 -3.53 14.07
CA PHE A 268 -9.68 -3.03 15.05
C PHE A 268 -11.11 -3.18 14.54
N ARG A 269 -11.95 -3.76 15.38
CA ARG A 269 -13.38 -3.97 15.16
C ARG A 269 -14.13 -3.60 16.44
N GLU A 270 -15.32 -3.03 16.27
CA GLU A 270 -16.21 -2.65 17.35
C GLU A 270 -17.52 -3.43 17.20
N ALA A 271 -17.98 -4.04 18.30
CA ALA A 271 -19.25 -4.77 18.31
C ALA A 271 -20.41 -3.76 18.29
N THR A 272 -21.36 -3.93 17.35
CA THR A 272 -22.54 -3.06 17.22
C THR A 272 -23.72 -3.53 18.09
N ILE A 273 -23.63 -4.75 18.60
CA ILE A 273 -24.56 -5.40 19.53
C ILE A 273 -23.76 -6.23 20.52
N ASP A 274 -24.38 -6.67 21.62
CA ASP A 274 -23.74 -7.62 22.53
C ASP A 274 -23.53 -8.97 21.84
N VAL A 275 -22.31 -9.50 21.88
CA VAL A 275 -21.95 -10.75 21.21
C VAL A 275 -21.30 -11.73 22.18
N ASN A 276 -21.79 -12.97 22.22
CA ASN A 276 -21.09 -14.07 22.87
C ASN A 276 -20.18 -14.79 21.85
N ILE A 277 -18.88 -14.82 22.10
CA ILE A 277 -17.91 -15.61 21.34
C ILE A 277 -17.26 -16.62 22.28
N ASN A 278 -17.55 -17.91 22.07
CA ASN A 278 -16.96 -19.02 22.84
C ASN A 278 -17.11 -18.87 24.37
N GLY A 279 -18.25 -18.35 24.83
CA GLY A 279 -18.52 -18.13 26.26
C GLY A 279 -18.07 -16.78 26.80
N LEU A 280 -17.35 -15.97 26.02
CA LEU A 280 -16.98 -14.60 26.38
C LEU A 280 -17.99 -13.60 25.83
N PHE A 281 -18.54 -12.75 26.70
CA PHE A 281 -19.42 -11.66 26.32
C PHE A 281 -18.61 -10.41 25.95
N ILE A 282 -18.84 -9.93 24.73
CA ILE A 282 -18.33 -8.66 24.21
C ILE A 282 -19.52 -7.70 24.20
N PHE A 283 -19.50 -6.69 25.05
CA PHE A 283 -20.57 -5.71 25.16
C PHE A 283 -20.41 -4.63 24.08
N ASN A 284 -21.54 -4.18 23.53
CA ASN A 284 -21.58 -2.96 22.75
C ASN A 284 -21.31 -1.76 23.68
N VAL A 285 -20.24 -1.02 23.42
CA VAL A 285 -19.90 0.17 24.19
C VAL A 285 -20.42 1.39 23.44
N ILE A 286 -21.58 1.90 23.85
CA ILE A 286 -22.09 3.19 23.40
C ILE A 286 -21.28 4.27 24.14
N LEU A 287 -20.19 4.76 23.53
CA LEU A 287 -19.42 5.92 24.00
C LEU A 287 -19.93 7.23 23.40
#